data_AF-A0A8S2YMD4-F1
#
_entry.id   AF-A0A8S2YMD4-F1
#
_cell.length_a   1.000
_cell.length_b   1.000
_cell.length_c   1.000
_cell.angle_alpha   90.00
_cell.angle_beta   90.00
_cell.angle_gamma   90.00
#
_symmetry.space_group_name_H-M   'P 1'
#
loop_
_entity.id
_entity.type
_entity.pdbx_description
1 polymer ?
#
loop_
_entity_poly.entity_id
_entity_poly.type
_entity_poly.pdbx_seq_one_letter_code
_entity_poly.pdbx_strand_id
1 'polypeptide(L)'
;LDISFAVGLNPSENDFHVLHSFSDYNAMNQITQTNFSIEVDLPNQPCDECVLRVRYLSNNLDEDDHGTVFHQCSDIKLTQSLLNALKKEKENKVQLIENINRQRQEDPHDCCVSESYTNAFFHVIPAIDYKSEGIIYYDQKARQMRVTVSVNGGRGNTTVDGLFDMWMNFTSGMQYYYNYHSGTCDLYGLDFWNDWCFGNKYNQSEDFVAADVTCKSPFGPSQRCNQWQNGEFIFETFASSECLPSSITRPSGEQINYIQGKTDPISPSTFVPNPICLKQKKVKHASPRWMRFHV
;
A
#
# COMPACT_ATOMS: atom_id res chain seq x y z
N LEU A 1 4.14 7.78 6.97
CA LEU A 1 3.65 8.14 8.32
C LEU A 1 4.80 8.16 9.29
N ASP A 2 4.71 8.94 10.36
CA ASP A 2 5.63 8.85 11.47
C ASP A 2 4.92 8.97 12.82
N ILE A 3 5.52 8.35 13.83
CA ILE A 3 5.19 8.56 15.24
C ILE A 3 6.34 9.37 15.82
N SER A 4 6.02 10.55 16.32
CA SER A 4 6.98 11.49 16.88
C SER A 4 6.54 11.98 18.26
N PHE A 5 7.50 12.45 19.04
CA PHE A 5 7.32 12.84 20.42
C PHE A 5 8.00 14.17 20.71
N ALA A 6 7.37 15.01 21.52
CA ALA A 6 7.94 16.26 21.99
C ALA A 6 7.57 16.55 23.45
N VAL A 7 8.40 17.36 24.12
CA VAL A 7 8.20 17.80 25.51
C VAL A 7 7.52 19.16 25.54
N GLY A 8 6.56 19.32 26.44
CA GLY A 8 5.75 20.54 26.61
C GLY A 8 4.35 20.41 26.02
N LEU A 9 3.45 21.32 26.40
CA LEU A 9 2.05 21.36 25.95
C LEU A 9 1.85 21.83 24.51
N ASN A 10 2.76 22.66 24.00
CA ASN A 10 2.63 23.28 22.67
C ASN A 10 3.96 23.24 21.90
N PRO A 11 4.47 22.03 21.62
CA PRO A 11 5.70 21.87 20.84
C PRO A 11 5.52 22.40 19.43
N SER A 12 6.56 23.05 18.91
CA SER A 12 6.69 23.40 17.49
C SER A 12 7.14 22.18 16.68
N GLU A 13 7.02 22.24 15.36
CA GLU A 13 7.42 21.14 14.47
C GLU A 13 8.86 20.64 14.70
N ASN A 14 9.78 21.54 15.03
CA ASN A 14 11.19 21.21 15.24
C ASN A 14 11.46 20.54 16.60
N ASP A 15 10.51 20.60 17.54
CA ASP A 15 10.63 19.98 18.86
C ASP A 15 10.29 18.47 18.82
N PHE A 16 9.68 18.01 17.73
CA PHE A 16 9.29 16.62 17.55
C PHE A 16 10.47 15.73 17.13
N HIS A 17 10.75 14.74 17.97
CA HIS A 17 11.67 13.66 17.68
C HIS A 17 10.90 12.46 17.13
N VAL A 18 11.25 12.02 15.92
CA VAL A 18 10.66 10.82 15.31
C VAL A 18 11.09 9.58 16.10
N LEU A 19 10.13 8.88 16.68
CA LEU A 19 10.33 7.60 17.38
C LEU A 19 10.29 6.43 16.41
N HIS A 20 9.40 6.50 15.42
CA HIS A 20 9.25 5.48 14.39
C HIS A 20 8.71 6.10 13.10
N SER A 21 9.13 5.57 11.95
CA SER A 21 8.64 6.00 10.64
C SER A 21 8.31 4.76 9.84
N PHE A 22 7.19 4.79 9.14
CA PHE A 22 6.68 3.67 8.37
C PHE A 22 5.90 4.18 7.17
N SER A 23 5.90 3.39 6.10
CA SER A 23 5.09 3.66 4.92
C SER A 23 3.63 3.29 5.21
N ASP A 24 2.69 4.03 4.62
CA ASP A 24 1.29 3.56 4.56
C ASP A 24 1.26 2.24 3.77
N TYR A 25 0.19 1.47 3.95
CA TYR A 25 -0.05 0.28 3.16
C TYR A 25 -0.06 0.63 1.67
N ASN A 26 0.59 -0.21 0.88
CA ASN A 26 0.76 -0.05 -0.55
C ASN A 26 -0.54 -0.34 -1.30
N ALA A 27 -1.43 0.61 -1.17
CA ALA A 27 -2.57 0.74 -2.02
C ALA A 27 -2.09 1.41 -3.31
N MET A 28 -1.56 0.68 -4.29
CA MET A 28 -1.43 1.22 -5.65
C MET A 28 -2.85 1.58 -6.14
N ASN A 29 -3.27 2.79 -5.75
CA ASN A 29 -4.58 3.40 -5.93
C ASN A 29 -5.77 2.79 -5.13
N GLN A 30 -5.56 2.39 -3.86
CA GLN A 30 -6.69 2.15 -2.91
C GLN A 30 -6.88 3.34 -1.97
N ILE A 31 -8.10 3.85 -1.92
CA ILE A 31 -8.55 4.69 -0.81
C ILE A 31 -9.02 3.75 0.30
N THR A 32 -8.07 3.14 0.99
CA THR A 32 -8.32 2.29 2.15
C THR A 32 -7.81 2.96 3.40
N GLN A 33 -8.68 3.11 4.38
CA GLN A 33 -8.26 3.41 5.74
C GLN A 33 -7.64 2.14 6.31
N THR A 34 -6.31 2.08 6.33
CA THR A 34 -5.57 0.97 6.93
C THR A 34 -5.44 1.23 8.42
N ASN A 35 -5.81 0.24 9.23
CA ASN A 35 -5.54 0.30 10.67
C ASN A 35 -4.10 -0.16 10.91
N PHE A 36 -3.29 0.71 11.50
CA PHE A 36 -1.92 0.40 11.89
C PHE A 36 -1.84 0.17 13.40
N SER A 37 -1.17 -0.91 13.79
CA SER A 37 -0.74 -1.15 15.17
C SER A 37 0.77 -1.12 15.18
N ILE A 38 1.36 -0.11 15.82
CA ILE A 38 2.81 0.10 15.84
C ILE A 38 3.27 0.23 17.28
N GLU A 39 4.24 -0.61 17.63
CA GLU A 39 4.92 -0.52 18.91
C GLU A 39 6.07 0.49 18.80
N VAL A 40 6.09 1.46 19.72
CA VAL A 40 7.16 2.46 19.81
C VAL A 40 7.72 2.51 21.22
N ASP A 41 9.04 2.64 21.32
CA ASP A 41 9.70 2.88 22.59
C ASP A 41 9.62 4.37 22.93
N LEU A 42 8.97 4.67 24.06
CA LEU A 42 8.93 6.03 24.58
C LEU A 42 10.24 6.38 25.29
N PRO A 43 10.72 7.63 25.19
CA PRO A 43 11.91 8.07 25.89
C PRO A 43 11.77 7.84 27.40
N ASN A 44 12.81 7.26 28.03
CA ASN A 44 12.82 7.04 29.48
C ASN A 44 13.18 8.32 30.24
N GLN A 45 12.41 9.37 30.00
CA GLN A 45 12.50 10.64 30.70
C GLN A 45 11.14 10.96 31.31
N PRO A 46 11.09 11.42 32.56
CA PRO A 46 9.84 11.88 33.13
C PRO A 46 9.40 13.11 32.35
N CYS A 47 8.10 13.17 32.10
CA CYS A 47 7.48 14.28 31.44
C CYS A 47 6.06 14.42 31.95
N ASP A 48 5.78 15.54 32.61
CA ASP A 48 4.43 15.82 33.11
C ASP A 48 3.47 16.23 31.99
N GLU A 49 3.99 16.89 30.96
CA GLU A 49 3.24 17.41 29.81
C GLU A 49 4.05 17.15 28.53
N CYS A 50 3.70 16.10 27.80
CA CYS A 50 4.33 15.71 26.56
C CYS A 50 3.29 15.43 25.48
N VAL A 51 3.69 15.53 24.22
CA VAL A 51 2.83 15.21 23.09
C VAL A 51 3.40 14.03 22.33
N LEU A 52 2.58 12.99 22.19
CA LEU A 52 2.79 11.94 21.20
C LEU A 52 1.98 12.28 19.95
N ARG A 53 2.60 12.19 18.78
CA ARG A 53 2.01 12.58 17.52
C ARG A 53 2.15 11.47 16.51
N VAL A 54 1.04 11.09 15.89
CA VAL A 54 1.05 10.39 14.61
C VAL A 54 0.91 11.46 13.53
N ARG A 55 1.83 11.47 12.57
CA ARG A 55 1.77 12.34 11.40
C ARG A 55 1.59 11.49 10.14
N TYR A 56 0.51 11.77 9.43
CA TYR A 56 0.30 11.30 8.06
C TYR A 56 0.60 12.46 7.11
N LEU A 57 1.64 12.29 6.30
CA LEU A 57 1.97 13.22 5.22
C LEU A 57 1.42 12.61 3.94
N SER A 58 0.28 13.13 3.50
CA SER A 58 -0.23 12.88 2.16
C SER A 58 0.70 13.50 1.14
N ASN A 59 0.86 12.82 0.02
CA ASN A 59 1.65 13.31 -1.09
C ASN A 59 0.81 13.54 -2.34
N ASN A 60 -0.49 13.34 -2.24
CA ASN A 60 -1.45 13.79 -3.22
C ASN A 60 -1.61 15.31 -3.07
N LEU A 61 -0.95 16.06 -3.97
CA LEU A 61 -0.95 17.53 -3.96
C LEU A 61 -2.36 18.14 -4.09
N ASP A 62 -3.34 17.36 -4.53
CA ASP A 62 -4.73 17.77 -4.76
C ASP A 62 -5.68 17.29 -3.63
N GLU A 63 -5.16 16.70 -2.54
CA GLU A 63 -5.96 16.37 -1.33
C GLU A 63 -6.19 17.64 -0.48
N ASP A 64 -6.90 18.62 -1.06
CA ASP A 64 -6.97 20.01 -0.59
C ASP A 64 -8.10 20.30 0.42
N ASP A 65 -8.84 19.29 0.90
CA ASP A 65 -9.97 19.55 1.80
C ASP A 65 -9.50 19.91 3.23
N HIS A 66 -8.31 19.45 3.65
CA HIS A 66 -7.76 19.67 5.00
C HIS A 66 -6.22 19.88 5.06
N GLY A 67 -5.56 19.98 3.91
CA GLY A 67 -4.09 20.06 3.79
C GLY A 67 -3.42 18.69 3.64
N THR A 68 -2.20 18.68 3.11
CA THR A 68 -1.44 17.44 2.83
C THR A 68 -0.82 16.80 4.08
N VAL A 69 -0.99 17.40 5.26
CA VAL A 69 -0.40 16.92 6.51
C VAL A 69 -1.48 16.79 7.57
N PHE A 70 -1.69 15.57 8.04
CA PHE A 70 -2.63 15.24 9.09
C PHE A 70 -1.87 14.87 10.34
N HIS A 71 -2.23 15.51 11.45
CA HIS A 71 -1.64 15.26 12.76
C HIS A 71 -2.71 14.73 13.69
N GLN A 72 -2.44 13.59 14.31
CA GLN A 72 -3.19 13.10 15.44
C GLN A 72 -2.28 13.15 16.67
N CYS A 73 -2.56 14.12 17.54
CA CYS A 73 -1.80 14.34 18.76
C CYS A 73 -2.51 13.73 19.97
N SER A 74 -1.74 13.32 20.96
CA SER A 74 -2.22 12.86 22.26
C SER A 74 -1.32 13.42 23.35
N ASP A 75 -1.92 14.07 24.34
CA ASP A 75 -1.23 14.50 25.54
C ASP A 75 -0.91 13.29 26.40
N ILE A 76 0.36 13.12 26.75
CA ILE A 76 0.85 12.01 27.55
C ILE A 76 1.67 12.51 28.73
N LYS A 77 1.60 11.76 29.83
CA LYS A 77 2.47 11.90 30.99
C LYS A 77 3.37 10.68 31.09
N LEU A 78 4.66 10.89 30.98
CA LEU A 78 5.67 9.86 31.25
C LEU A 78 6.08 10.00 32.71
N THR A 79 5.69 9.05 33.54
CA THR A 79 6.26 8.96 34.89
C THR A 79 7.58 8.24 34.82
N GLN A 80 8.56 8.68 35.62
CA GLN A 80 9.81 7.96 35.76
C GLN A 80 9.46 6.53 36.17
N SER A 81 9.65 5.59 35.26
CA SER A 81 9.43 4.20 35.58
C SER A 81 10.46 3.79 36.64
N LEU A 82 10.03 3.05 37.67
CA LEU A 82 10.87 2.36 38.67
C LEU A 82 11.79 1.27 38.03
N LEU A 83 12.00 1.32 36.71
CA LEU A 83 12.84 0.47 35.87
C LEU A 83 14.35 0.54 36.16
N ASN A 84 14.81 1.32 37.16
CA ASN A 84 16.15 1.10 37.71
C ASN A 84 16.25 -0.24 38.49
N ALA A 85 15.11 -0.86 38.87
CA ALA A 85 15.07 -2.19 39.49
C ALA A 85 15.02 -3.37 38.49
N LEU A 86 14.76 -3.12 37.19
CA LEU A 86 14.56 -4.16 36.17
C LEU A 86 15.65 -4.17 35.08
N LYS A 87 16.76 -3.45 35.31
CA LYS A 87 17.87 -3.26 34.36
C LYS A 87 18.52 -4.57 33.84
N LYS A 88 18.31 -5.72 34.48
CA LYS A 88 18.87 -7.01 34.05
C LYS A 88 18.10 -7.73 32.93
N GLU A 89 16.85 -7.38 32.63
CA GLU A 89 16.12 -7.94 31.46
C GLU A 89 16.27 -7.08 30.20
N LYS A 90 16.63 -5.80 30.36
CA LYS A 90 16.62 -4.80 29.28
C LYS A 90 17.83 -4.92 28.34
N GLU A 91 18.99 -5.34 28.85
CA GLU A 91 20.20 -5.54 28.01
C GLU A 91 20.04 -6.72 27.03
N ASN A 92 19.30 -7.76 27.41
CA ASN A 92 18.96 -8.86 26.50
C ASN A 92 17.91 -8.45 25.45
N LYS A 93 16.95 -7.57 25.77
CA LYS A 93 15.93 -7.11 24.82
C LYS A 93 16.45 -6.08 23.80
N VAL A 94 17.35 -5.17 24.19
CA VAL A 94 17.93 -4.19 23.26
C VAL A 94 18.81 -4.87 22.21
N GLN A 95 19.63 -5.85 22.62
CA GLN A 95 20.35 -6.69 21.65
C GLN A 95 19.40 -7.51 20.77
N LEU A 96 18.27 -7.98 21.32
CA LEU A 96 17.26 -8.70 20.53
C LEU A 96 16.60 -7.79 19.49
N ILE A 97 16.21 -6.55 19.85
CA ILE A 97 15.57 -5.59 18.93
C ILE A 97 16.55 -5.10 17.86
N GLU A 98 17.80 -4.79 18.22
CA GLU A 98 18.84 -4.46 17.24
C GLU A 98 19.15 -5.64 16.30
N ASN A 99 19.14 -6.88 16.81
CA ASN A 99 19.29 -8.07 15.99
C ASN A 99 18.06 -8.33 15.11
N ILE A 100 16.84 -8.07 15.59
CA ILE A 100 15.60 -8.18 14.79
C ILE A 100 15.62 -7.15 13.66
N ASN A 101 16.01 -5.90 13.93
CA ASN A 101 16.11 -4.86 12.90
C ASN A 101 17.21 -5.17 11.88
N ARG A 102 18.35 -5.75 12.30
CA ARG A 102 19.38 -6.25 11.37
C ARG A 102 18.92 -7.46 10.57
N GLN A 103 18.22 -8.41 11.19
CA GLN A 103 17.64 -9.56 10.48
C GLN A 103 16.57 -9.13 9.48
N ARG A 104 15.76 -8.12 9.82
CA ARG A 104 14.81 -7.52 8.88
C ARG A 104 15.52 -6.93 7.67
N GLN A 105 16.63 -6.20 7.82
CA GLN A 105 17.33 -5.60 6.67
C GLN A 105 17.94 -6.59 5.67
N GLU A 106 18.09 -7.87 6.04
CA GLU A 106 18.73 -8.90 5.22
C GLU A 106 17.86 -10.18 5.11
N ASP A 107 16.53 -10.05 5.03
CA ASP A 107 15.67 -11.22 4.83
C ASP A 107 15.91 -11.79 3.41
N PRO A 108 16.36 -13.06 3.28
CA PRO A 108 16.67 -13.66 1.99
C PRO A 108 15.43 -13.84 1.10
N HIS A 109 14.23 -13.67 1.64
CA HIS A 109 12.99 -13.75 0.89
C HIS A 109 12.58 -12.42 0.27
N ASP A 110 13.19 -11.30 0.66
CA ASP A 110 12.93 -9.99 0.07
C ASP A 110 13.09 -10.04 -1.44
N CYS A 111 12.05 -9.62 -2.16
CA CYS A 111 12.05 -9.70 -3.62
C CYS A 111 11.31 -8.53 -4.26
N CYS A 112 11.64 -8.24 -5.51
CA CYS A 112 10.95 -7.26 -6.34
C CYS A 112 10.51 -7.93 -7.63
N VAL A 113 9.35 -7.52 -8.12
CA VAL A 113 8.95 -7.88 -9.48
C VAL A 113 9.87 -7.21 -10.50
N SER A 114 9.94 -7.79 -11.70
CA SER A 114 10.61 -7.19 -12.85
C SER A 114 10.10 -5.77 -13.15
N GLU A 115 10.99 -4.90 -13.62
CA GLU A 115 10.71 -3.46 -13.86
C GLU A 115 9.55 -3.21 -14.83
N SER A 116 9.16 -4.21 -15.62
CA SER A 116 8.00 -4.18 -16.50
C SER A 116 7.30 -5.53 -16.44
N TYR A 117 5.98 -5.55 -16.25
CA TYR A 117 5.20 -6.77 -16.39
C TYR A 117 3.73 -6.52 -16.69
N THR A 118 3.10 -7.53 -17.28
CA THR A 118 1.66 -7.59 -17.52
C THR A 118 1.08 -8.78 -16.77
N ASN A 119 0.05 -8.56 -15.94
CA ASN A 119 -0.65 -9.60 -15.19
C ASN A 119 -2.15 -9.51 -15.42
N ALA A 120 -2.82 -10.65 -15.57
CA ALA A 120 -4.27 -10.69 -15.43
C ALA A 120 -4.64 -10.94 -13.97
N PHE A 121 -5.80 -10.47 -13.54
CA PHE A 121 -6.29 -10.68 -12.18
C PHE A 121 -7.78 -10.99 -12.16
N PHE A 122 -8.20 -11.59 -11.05
CA PHE A 122 -9.59 -11.78 -10.66
C PHE A 122 -9.76 -11.42 -9.19
N HIS A 123 -10.69 -10.53 -8.87
CA HIS A 123 -10.92 -9.98 -7.54
C HIS A 123 -12.35 -10.18 -7.11
N VAL A 124 -12.54 -10.67 -5.89
CA VAL A 124 -13.86 -10.95 -5.30
C VAL A 124 -13.93 -10.41 -3.89
N ILE A 125 -15.07 -9.78 -3.56
CA ILE A 125 -15.44 -9.41 -2.19
C ILE A 125 -16.80 -10.05 -1.90
N PRO A 126 -16.84 -11.25 -1.28
CA PRO A 126 -18.08 -11.99 -1.08
C PRO A 126 -19.13 -11.23 -0.27
N ALA A 127 -18.68 -10.45 0.72
CA ALA A 127 -19.55 -9.71 1.63
C ALA A 127 -20.48 -8.70 0.94
N ILE A 128 -20.12 -8.25 -0.28
CA ILE A 128 -20.91 -7.28 -1.06
C ILE A 128 -21.23 -7.79 -2.47
N ASP A 129 -21.08 -9.09 -2.72
CA ASP A 129 -21.22 -9.74 -4.05
C ASP A 129 -20.50 -8.97 -5.17
N TYR A 130 -19.28 -8.50 -4.88
CA TYR A 130 -18.46 -7.75 -5.83
C TYR A 130 -17.50 -8.68 -6.54
N LYS A 131 -17.40 -8.54 -7.86
CA LYS A 131 -16.46 -9.26 -8.71
C LYS A 131 -15.85 -8.32 -9.74
N SER A 132 -14.53 -8.38 -9.91
CA SER A 132 -13.85 -7.70 -10.99
C SER A 132 -12.75 -8.55 -11.59
N GLU A 133 -12.46 -8.34 -12.86
CA GLU A 133 -11.43 -9.06 -13.61
C GLU A 133 -10.79 -8.14 -14.63
N GLY A 134 -9.51 -8.33 -14.91
CA GLY A 134 -8.81 -7.40 -15.77
C GLY A 134 -7.35 -7.70 -16.00
N ILE A 135 -6.67 -6.71 -16.55
CA ILE A 135 -5.24 -6.75 -16.88
C ILE A 135 -4.57 -5.52 -16.28
N ILE A 136 -3.47 -5.75 -15.59
CA ILE A 136 -2.52 -4.75 -15.10
C ILE A 136 -1.34 -4.71 -16.05
N TYR A 137 -0.96 -3.50 -16.45
CA TYR A 137 0.28 -3.17 -17.12
C TYR A 137 1.09 -2.28 -16.18
N TYR A 138 2.30 -2.68 -15.84
CA TYR A 138 3.17 -1.98 -14.90
C TYR A 138 4.52 -1.68 -15.56
N ASP A 139 4.96 -0.41 -15.50
CA ASP A 139 6.26 0.04 -15.99
C ASP A 139 6.92 0.94 -14.94
N GLN A 140 7.93 0.38 -14.27
CA GLN A 140 8.70 1.03 -13.21
C GLN A 140 9.58 2.17 -13.72
N LYS A 141 10.18 2.01 -14.90
CA LYS A 141 11.07 3.03 -15.45
C LYS A 141 10.31 4.29 -15.81
N ALA A 142 9.13 4.12 -16.41
CA ALA A 142 8.25 5.24 -16.73
C ALA A 142 7.44 5.74 -15.52
N ARG A 143 7.39 4.96 -14.43
CA ARG A 143 6.48 5.15 -13.29
C ARG A 143 5.03 5.28 -13.75
N GLN A 144 4.61 4.31 -14.57
CA GLN A 144 3.31 4.26 -15.18
C GLN A 144 2.65 2.92 -14.92
N MET A 145 1.33 2.97 -14.76
CA MET A 145 0.51 1.78 -14.66
C MET A 145 -0.76 1.97 -15.47
N ARG A 146 -1.26 0.89 -16.07
CA ARG A 146 -2.60 0.86 -16.65
C ARG A 146 -3.36 -0.34 -16.12
N VAL A 147 -4.63 -0.13 -15.80
CA VAL A 147 -5.55 -1.22 -15.48
C VAL A 147 -6.71 -1.19 -16.45
N THR A 148 -6.93 -2.29 -17.15
CA THR A 148 -8.18 -2.52 -17.87
C THR A 148 -9.00 -3.48 -17.05
N VAL A 149 -10.20 -3.07 -16.63
CA VAL A 149 -11.03 -3.87 -15.71
C VAL A 149 -12.49 -3.91 -16.12
N SER A 150 -13.06 -5.11 -16.05
CA SER A 150 -14.49 -5.39 -16.05
C SER A 150 -14.97 -5.63 -14.62
N VAL A 151 -16.03 -4.96 -14.21
CA VAL A 151 -16.66 -5.14 -12.89
C VAL A 151 -18.08 -5.65 -13.07
N ASN A 152 -18.46 -6.67 -12.29
CA ASN A 152 -19.79 -7.28 -12.26
C ASN A 152 -20.34 -7.67 -13.65
N GLY A 153 -19.45 -8.18 -14.51
CA GLY A 153 -19.79 -8.60 -15.88
C GLY A 153 -19.68 -7.49 -16.93
N GLY A 154 -19.34 -6.28 -16.51
CA GLY A 154 -18.87 -5.20 -17.38
C GLY A 154 -19.92 -4.66 -18.32
N ARG A 155 -21.21 -4.72 -17.95
CA ARG A 155 -22.34 -4.28 -18.79
C ARG A 155 -22.97 -2.98 -18.31
N GLY A 156 -22.74 -2.59 -17.06
CA GLY A 156 -23.23 -1.34 -16.52
C GLY A 156 -22.40 -0.13 -16.96
N ASN A 157 -22.84 1.05 -16.52
CA ASN A 157 -22.17 2.33 -16.74
C ASN A 157 -21.87 3.05 -15.42
N THR A 158 -21.84 2.32 -14.31
CA THR A 158 -21.63 2.89 -12.96
C THR A 158 -20.22 2.59 -12.49
N THR A 159 -19.72 3.29 -11.47
CA THR A 159 -18.38 2.99 -10.90
C THR A 159 -18.25 1.61 -10.26
N VAL A 160 -19.34 0.84 -10.15
CA VAL A 160 -19.38 -0.49 -9.53
C VAL A 160 -19.90 -1.58 -10.49
N ASP A 161 -20.14 -1.24 -11.76
CA ASP A 161 -20.54 -2.17 -12.81
C ASP A 161 -20.26 -1.50 -14.17
N GLY A 162 -19.34 -2.09 -14.93
CA GLY A 162 -18.93 -1.60 -16.24
C GLY A 162 -17.53 -2.05 -16.66
N LEU A 163 -17.07 -1.53 -17.80
CA LEU A 163 -15.74 -1.76 -18.35
C LEU A 163 -14.96 -0.45 -18.33
N PHE A 164 -13.75 -0.50 -17.79
CA PHE A 164 -12.94 0.68 -17.51
C PHE A 164 -11.50 0.53 -17.96
N ASP A 165 -10.92 1.66 -18.37
CA ASP A 165 -9.48 1.84 -18.42
C ASP A 165 -9.06 2.88 -17.40
N MET A 166 -8.02 2.55 -16.66
CA MET A 166 -7.36 3.42 -15.71
C MET A 166 -5.94 3.63 -16.17
N TRP A 167 -5.57 4.87 -16.54
CA TRP A 167 -4.18 5.22 -16.85
C TRP A 167 -3.61 6.03 -15.71
N MET A 168 -2.55 5.53 -15.10
CA MET A 168 -1.89 6.12 -13.94
C MET A 168 -0.49 6.55 -14.34
N ASN A 169 -0.21 7.85 -14.19
CA ASN A 169 1.11 8.41 -14.41
C ASN A 169 1.57 9.10 -13.12
N PHE A 170 2.40 8.37 -12.37
CA PHE A 170 2.89 8.79 -11.07
C PHE A 170 3.98 9.86 -11.16
N THR A 171 4.59 10.05 -12.34
CA THR A 171 5.47 11.21 -12.58
C THR A 171 4.67 12.51 -12.61
N SER A 172 3.45 12.47 -13.16
CA SER A 172 2.54 13.62 -13.15
C SER A 172 1.62 13.69 -11.93
N GLY A 173 1.53 12.62 -11.12
CA GLY A 173 0.56 12.51 -10.03
C GLY A 173 -0.89 12.41 -10.50
N MET A 174 -1.13 11.92 -11.73
CA MET A 174 -2.45 11.99 -12.38
C MET A 174 -2.95 10.61 -12.81
N GLN A 175 -4.24 10.39 -12.59
CA GLN A 175 -4.98 9.21 -13.03
C GLN A 175 -6.18 9.58 -13.90
N TYR A 176 -6.27 8.94 -15.07
CA TYR A 176 -7.46 9.00 -15.92
C TYR A 176 -8.29 7.73 -15.75
N TYR A 177 -9.59 7.90 -15.55
CA TYR A 177 -10.55 6.81 -15.44
C TYR A 177 -11.57 6.94 -16.58
N TYR A 178 -11.54 6.02 -17.53
CA TYR A 178 -12.41 6.00 -18.69
C TYR A 178 -13.45 4.89 -18.60
N ASN A 179 -14.71 5.24 -18.76
CA ASN A 179 -15.81 4.30 -18.84
C ASN A 179 -16.17 4.04 -20.30
N TYR A 180 -16.04 2.80 -20.74
CA TYR A 180 -16.27 2.41 -22.13
C TYR A 180 -17.73 2.58 -22.58
N HIS A 181 -18.69 2.39 -21.68
CA HIS A 181 -20.12 2.43 -22.03
C HIS A 181 -20.66 3.84 -22.13
N SER A 182 -20.27 4.72 -21.21
CA SER A 182 -20.68 6.13 -21.27
C SER A 182 -19.79 6.97 -22.19
N GLY A 183 -18.59 6.48 -22.53
CA GLY A 183 -17.58 7.25 -23.26
C GLY A 183 -17.05 8.46 -22.46
N THR A 184 -17.27 8.47 -21.15
CA THR A 184 -16.85 9.56 -20.26
C THR A 184 -15.50 9.27 -19.64
N CYS A 185 -14.73 10.32 -19.37
CA CYS A 185 -13.47 10.21 -18.66
C CYS A 185 -13.41 11.19 -17.51
N ASP A 186 -12.88 10.69 -16.39
CA ASP A 186 -12.66 11.44 -15.17
C ASP A 186 -11.16 11.49 -14.85
N LEU A 187 -10.75 12.58 -14.18
CA LEU A 187 -9.37 12.82 -13.76
C LEU A 187 -9.30 12.84 -12.24
N TYR A 188 -8.33 12.13 -11.68
CA TYR A 188 -8.08 12.01 -10.24
C TYR A 188 -6.59 12.26 -9.95
N GLY A 189 -6.29 12.74 -8.74
CA GLY A 189 -4.92 12.77 -8.22
C GLY A 189 -4.47 11.37 -7.82
N LEU A 190 -3.17 11.12 -7.90
CA LEU A 190 -2.52 9.88 -7.46
C LEU A 190 -1.63 10.11 -6.25
N ASP A 191 -1.46 9.04 -5.48
CA ASP A 191 -0.39 8.92 -4.51
C ASP A 191 0.97 8.67 -5.19
N PHE A 192 2.02 8.43 -4.40
CA PHE A 192 3.35 8.19 -4.93
C PHE A 192 3.48 6.83 -5.62
N TRP A 193 4.42 6.80 -6.57
CA TRP A 193 4.91 5.55 -7.14
C TRP A 193 5.47 4.65 -6.03
N ASN A 194 5.07 3.39 -6.03
CA ASN A 194 5.71 2.36 -5.24
C ASN A 194 6.18 1.23 -6.16
N ASP A 195 7.39 0.76 -5.89
CA ASP A 195 7.89 -0.44 -6.54
C ASP A 195 7.14 -1.64 -5.99
N TRP A 196 6.75 -2.55 -6.87
CA TRP A 196 6.08 -3.78 -6.46
C TRP A 196 7.10 -4.78 -5.94
N CYS A 197 7.53 -4.52 -4.72
CA CYS A 197 8.47 -5.30 -3.95
C CYS A 197 7.83 -5.79 -2.65
N PHE A 198 8.38 -6.85 -2.10
CA PHE A 198 7.93 -7.45 -0.86
C PHE A 198 9.11 -7.63 0.08
N GLY A 199 8.82 -7.44 1.37
CA GLY A 199 9.79 -7.56 2.45
C GLY A 199 10.53 -6.26 2.77
N ASN A 200 11.52 -6.38 3.65
CA ASN A 200 12.00 -5.27 4.48
C ASN A 200 13.04 -4.38 3.80
N LYS A 201 13.86 -4.94 2.89
CA LYS A 201 14.93 -4.23 2.17
C LYS A 201 14.43 -3.02 1.39
N TYR A 202 13.19 -3.05 0.92
CA TYR A 202 12.58 -1.99 0.11
C TYR A 202 11.68 -1.05 0.93
N ASN A 203 11.83 -1.07 2.26
CA ASN A 203 11.04 -0.26 3.19
C ASN A 203 9.52 -0.45 3.02
N GLN A 204 9.14 -1.68 2.66
CA GLN A 204 7.75 -2.08 2.57
C GLN A 204 7.25 -2.53 3.95
N SER A 205 5.95 -2.43 4.17
CA SER A 205 5.30 -2.66 5.47
C SER A 205 4.94 -4.12 5.74
N GLU A 206 5.14 -5.01 4.78
CA GLU A 206 4.70 -6.40 4.88
C GLU A 206 5.78 -7.27 5.55
N ASP A 207 5.42 -7.89 6.67
CA ASP A 207 6.25 -8.86 7.38
C ASP A 207 6.27 -10.21 6.66
N PHE A 208 7.44 -10.81 6.49
CA PHE A 208 7.55 -12.16 5.95
C PHE A 208 6.89 -13.19 6.89
N VAL A 209 6.09 -14.08 6.31
CA VAL A 209 5.31 -15.09 7.05
C VAL A 209 5.83 -16.49 6.82
N ALA A 210 5.98 -16.87 5.55
CA ALA A 210 6.34 -18.23 5.15
C ALA A 210 6.91 -18.25 3.73
N ALA A 211 7.85 -19.16 3.47
CA ALA A 211 8.36 -19.43 2.14
C ALA A 211 7.94 -20.81 1.68
N ASP A 212 7.91 -20.98 0.36
CA ASP A 212 7.65 -22.25 -0.29
C ASP A 212 6.40 -22.92 0.30
N VAL A 213 5.26 -22.22 0.28
CA VAL A 213 3.96 -22.79 0.63
C VAL A 213 3.15 -23.03 -0.63
N THR A 214 2.12 -23.88 -0.57
CA THR A 214 1.19 -23.99 -1.70
C THR A 214 0.44 -22.67 -1.87
N CYS A 215 0.49 -22.10 -3.08
CA CYS A 215 -0.21 -20.85 -3.39
C CYS A 215 -1.73 -20.98 -3.13
N LYS A 216 -2.35 -19.95 -2.55
CA LYS A 216 -3.81 -19.91 -2.36
C LYS A 216 -4.57 -19.63 -3.65
N SER A 217 -3.91 -19.07 -4.66
CA SER A 217 -4.52 -18.79 -5.96
C SER A 217 -5.02 -20.10 -6.60
N PRO A 218 -6.31 -20.17 -7.01
CA PRO A 218 -6.85 -21.36 -7.65
C PRO A 218 -6.30 -21.58 -9.06
N PHE A 219 -5.59 -20.59 -9.62
CA PHE A 219 -5.01 -20.64 -10.95
C PHE A 219 -3.59 -21.23 -10.98
N GLY A 220 -3.00 -21.51 -9.81
CA GLY A 220 -1.68 -22.15 -9.67
C GLY A 220 -1.61 -23.17 -8.53
N PRO A 221 -2.53 -24.14 -8.42
CA PRO A 221 -2.64 -25.03 -7.25
C PRO A 221 -1.44 -25.98 -7.05
N SER A 222 -0.54 -26.08 -8.03
CA SER A 222 0.74 -26.80 -7.93
C SER A 222 1.95 -25.88 -7.77
N GLN A 223 1.75 -24.56 -7.75
CA GLN A 223 2.82 -23.58 -7.61
C GLN A 223 3.13 -23.32 -6.14
N ARG A 224 4.37 -22.96 -5.90
CA ARG A 224 4.89 -22.61 -4.57
C ARG A 224 4.98 -21.10 -4.46
N CYS A 225 4.63 -20.58 -3.30
CA CYS A 225 4.57 -19.15 -3.03
C CYS A 225 5.33 -18.78 -1.77
N ASN A 226 5.85 -17.55 -1.74
CA ASN A 226 6.26 -16.88 -0.52
C ASN A 226 5.11 -15.99 -0.05
N GLN A 227 5.01 -15.79 1.27
CA GLN A 227 3.92 -15.07 1.92
C GLN A 227 4.47 -13.93 2.76
N TRP A 228 3.82 -12.78 2.65
CA TRP A 228 4.00 -11.64 3.52
C TRP A 228 2.66 -11.18 4.08
N GLN A 229 2.69 -10.47 5.20
CA GLN A 229 1.50 -10.00 5.90
C GLN A 229 1.61 -8.53 6.27
N ASN A 230 0.53 -7.80 6.05
CA ASN A 230 0.36 -6.45 6.55
C ASN A 230 -1.07 -6.30 7.10
N GLY A 231 -1.17 -6.17 8.43
CA GLY A 231 -2.46 -6.23 9.13
C GLY A 231 -3.20 -7.54 8.83
N GLU A 232 -4.41 -7.43 8.27
CA GLU A 232 -5.24 -8.59 7.89
C GLU A 232 -4.94 -9.13 6.49
N PHE A 233 -4.12 -8.44 5.70
CA PHE A 233 -3.81 -8.85 4.33
C PHE A 233 -2.65 -9.83 4.32
N ILE A 234 -2.81 -10.92 3.56
CA ILE A 234 -1.75 -11.85 3.19
C ILE A 234 -1.47 -11.68 1.70
N PHE A 235 -0.22 -11.34 1.38
CA PHE A 235 0.31 -11.18 0.03
C PHE A 235 1.10 -12.43 -0.33
N GLU A 236 0.89 -12.94 -1.54
CA GLU A 236 1.60 -14.09 -2.05
C GLU A 236 2.30 -13.74 -3.35
N THR A 237 3.57 -14.13 -3.48
CA THR A 237 4.29 -14.13 -4.77
C THR A 237 4.71 -15.54 -5.11
N PHE A 238 4.83 -15.84 -6.39
CA PHE A 238 5.33 -17.13 -6.85
C PHE A 238 6.81 -17.29 -6.48
N ALA A 239 7.12 -18.32 -5.69
CA ALA A 239 8.47 -18.61 -5.22
C ALA A 239 9.44 -18.97 -6.37
N SER A 240 8.89 -19.45 -7.50
CA SER A 240 9.65 -19.86 -8.68
C SER A 240 9.79 -18.80 -9.76
N SER A 241 9.15 -17.62 -9.64
CA SER A 241 9.15 -16.62 -10.71
C SER A 241 9.25 -15.19 -10.18
N GLU A 242 10.45 -14.60 -10.29
CA GLU A 242 10.72 -13.15 -10.31
C GLU A 242 9.84 -12.29 -9.38
N CYS A 243 9.45 -12.79 -8.21
CA CYS A 243 8.53 -12.11 -7.29
C CYS A 243 7.16 -11.69 -7.89
N LEU A 244 6.70 -12.33 -8.98
CA LEU A 244 5.41 -12.01 -9.57
C LEU A 244 4.28 -12.27 -8.56
N PRO A 245 3.31 -11.36 -8.43
CA PRO A 245 2.21 -11.53 -7.49
C PRO A 245 1.34 -12.73 -7.90
N SER A 246 0.87 -13.46 -6.89
CA SER A 246 0.03 -14.64 -7.01
C SER A 246 -1.34 -14.40 -6.41
N SER A 247 -1.41 -13.88 -5.18
CA SER A 247 -2.68 -13.52 -4.56
C SER A 247 -2.55 -12.47 -3.46
N ILE A 248 -3.67 -11.83 -3.16
CA ILE A 248 -3.88 -11.03 -1.94
C ILE A 248 -5.16 -11.54 -1.29
N THR A 249 -5.12 -11.85 0.00
CA THR A 249 -6.28 -12.41 0.73
C THR A 249 -6.45 -11.73 2.08
N ARG A 250 -7.67 -11.69 2.60
CA ARG A 250 -7.95 -11.33 4.01
C ARG A 250 -9.04 -12.22 4.64
N PRO A 251 -9.12 -12.31 5.98
CA PRO A 251 -10.07 -13.20 6.67
C PRO A 251 -11.55 -12.97 6.36
N SER A 252 -11.93 -11.77 5.88
CA SER A 252 -13.30 -11.47 5.45
C SER A 252 -13.74 -12.24 4.19
N GLY A 253 -12.82 -12.97 3.56
CA GLY A 253 -13.06 -13.73 2.33
C GLY A 253 -12.81 -12.92 1.06
N GLU A 254 -12.41 -11.66 1.16
CA GLU A 254 -11.90 -10.93 0.00
C GLU A 254 -10.59 -11.53 -0.50
N GLN A 255 -10.52 -11.67 -1.82
CA GLN A 255 -9.37 -12.25 -2.49
C GLN A 255 -9.15 -11.64 -3.86
N ILE A 256 -7.89 -11.38 -4.18
CA ILE A 256 -7.39 -11.10 -5.51
C ILE A 256 -6.48 -12.25 -5.90
N ASN A 257 -6.70 -12.79 -7.08
CA ASN A 257 -5.88 -13.83 -7.66
C ASN A 257 -5.27 -13.31 -8.94
N TYR A 258 -3.96 -13.38 -9.03
CA TYR A 258 -3.21 -13.03 -10.21
C TYR A 258 -2.95 -14.30 -11.04
N ILE A 259 -3.06 -14.15 -12.35
CA ILE A 259 -2.74 -15.20 -13.32
C ILE A 259 -1.37 -14.87 -13.89
N GLN A 260 -0.49 -15.88 -13.89
CA GLN A 260 0.94 -15.74 -14.20
C GLN A 260 1.22 -14.77 -15.35
N GLY A 261 1.94 -13.71 -15.02
CA GLY A 261 2.24 -12.60 -15.92
C GLY A 261 3.41 -12.84 -16.84
N LYS A 262 3.60 -11.86 -17.72
CA LYS A 262 4.74 -11.76 -18.62
C LYS A 262 5.56 -10.55 -18.25
N THR A 263 6.88 -10.68 -18.29
CA THR A 263 7.83 -9.61 -17.96
C THR A 263 8.44 -8.95 -19.21
N ASP A 264 7.79 -9.16 -20.36
CA ASP A 264 8.18 -8.53 -21.62
C ASP A 264 8.04 -7.00 -21.55
N PRO A 265 8.86 -6.24 -22.32
CA PRO A 265 8.70 -4.80 -22.43
C PRO A 265 7.29 -4.41 -22.91
N ILE A 266 6.65 -3.48 -22.21
CA ILE A 266 5.35 -2.97 -22.59
C ILE A 266 5.52 -1.81 -23.58
N SER A 267 4.72 -1.81 -24.65
CA SER A 267 4.71 -0.70 -25.60
C SER A 267 4.30 0.62 -24.90
N PRO A 268 5.02 1.74 -25.10
CA PRO A 268 4.63 3.03 -24.55
C PRO A 268 3.21 3.47 -24.95
N SER A 269 2.71 3.00 -26.10
CA SER A 269 1.34 3.26 -26.55
C SER A 269 0.27 2.71 -25.60
N THR A 270 0.60 1.69 -24.79
CA THR A 270 -0.30 1.12 -23.78
C THR A 270 -0.70 2.17 -22.74
N PHE A 271 0.21 3.08 -22.41
CA PHE A 271 0.04 4.10 -21.37
C PHE A 271 -0.52 5.42 -21.89
N VAL A 272 -0.82 5.53 -23.18
CA VAL A 272 -1.44 6.72 -23.76
C VAL A 272 -2.95 6.72 -23.47
N PRO A 273 -3.47 7.70 -22.72
CA PRO A 273 -4.90 7.75 -22.40
C PRO A 273 -5.76 7.97 -23.64
N ASN A 274 -7.04 7.57 -23.54
CA ASN A 274 -8.03 7.91 -24.57
C ASN A 274 -8.05 9.44 -24.82
N PRO A 275 -8.14 9.93 -26.07
CA PRO A 275 -8.15 11.37 -26.35
C PRO A 275 -9.23 12.19 -25.60
N ILE A 276 -10.35 11.56 -25.22
CA ILE A 276 -11.39 12.22 -24.40
C ILE A 276 -10.86 12.54 -23.00
N CYS A 277 -10.00 11.68 -22.43
CA CYS A 277 -9.37 11.88 -21.13
C CYS A 277 -8.41 13.07 -21.12
N LEU A 278 -7.64 13.25 -22.19
CA LEU A 278 -6.66 14.35 -22.29
C LEU A 278 -7.31 15.75 -22.29
N LYS A 279 -8.63 15.82 -22.52
CA LYS A 279 -9.41 17.06 -22.41
C LYS A 279 -9.80 17.40 -20.98
N GLN A 280 -9.70 16.47 -20.04
CA GLN A 280 -10.06 16.70 -18.65
C GLN A 280 -9.02 17.61 -17.99
N LYS A 281 -9.51 18.64 -17.28
CA LYS A 281 -8.70 19.61 -16.54
C LYS A 281 -9.06 19.71 -15.07
N LYS A 282 -10.22 19.19 -14.69
CA LYS A 282 -10.71 19.24 -13.31
C LYS A 282 -10.41 17.91 -12.65
N VAL A 283 -9.54 17.95 -11.65
CA VAL A 283 -9.31 16.82 -10.73
C VAL A 283 -10.57 16.64 -9.88
N LYS A 284 -11.04 15.40 -9.78
CA LYS A 284 -12.15 15.00 -8.93
C LYS A 284 -11.62 14.37 -7.66
N HIS A 285 -12.35 14.55 -6.57
CA HIS A 285 -12.19 13.73 -5.37
C HIS A 285 -12.94 12.42 -5.58
N ALA A 286 -12.28 11.30 -5.26
CA ALA A 286 -12.92 10.00 -5.28
C ALA A 286 -13.97 9.92 -4.15
N SER A 287 -15.14 9.37 -4.47
CA SER A 287 -16.21 9.23 -3.48
C SER A 287 -16.02 7.96 -2.62
N PRO A 288 -16.66 7.85 -1.45
CA PRO A 288 -16.59 6.63 -0.62
C PRO A 288 -17.03 5.34 -1.31
N ARG A 289 -17.78 5.44 -2.43
CA ARG A 289 -18.27 4.32 -3.27
C ARG A 289 -17.46 4.14 -4.56
N TRP A 290 -16.31 4.80 -4.66
CA TRP A 290 -15.44 4.66 -5.82
C TRP A 290 -14.79 3.27 -5.84
N MET A 291 -14.49 2.78 -7.04
CA MET A 291 -13.91 1.45 -7.24
C MET A 291 -12.58 1.36 -6.48
N ARG A 292 -12.52 0.42 -5.51
CA ARG A 292 -11.29 0.15 -4.76
C ARG A 292 -10.58 -0.99 -5.46
N PHE A 293 -9.51 -0.67 -6.18
CA PHE A 293 -8.62 -1.68 -6.72
C PHE A 293 -7.62 -2.03 -5.65
N HIS A 294 -7.85 -3.14 -4.95
CA HIS A 294 -6.79 -3.71 -4.14
C HIS A 294 -5.73 -4.26 -5.12
N VAL A 295 -4.49 -3.83 -4.99
CA VAL A 295 -3.39 -4.16 -5.91
C VAL A 295 -2.19 -4.47 -5.05
#